data_AF-A0A7C6JTU8-F1
#
_entry.id   AF-A0A7C6JTU8-F1
#
_cell.length_a   1.000
_cell.length_b   1.000
_cell.length_c   1.000
_cell.angle_alpha   90.00
_cell.angle_beta   90.00
_cell.angle_gamma   90.00
#
_symmetry.space_group_name_H-M   'P 1'
#
loop_
_entity.id
_entity.type
_entity.pdbx_description
1 polymer ?
#
loop_
_entity_poly.entity_id
_entity_poly.type
_entity_poly.pdbx_seq_one_letter_code
_entity_poly.pdbx_strand_id
1 'polypeptide(L)'
;MLEKAMLLGLGALTMTKETLEKSVDELVKKGEVSQDEAKEMFREMWAKGQQERENLTKVIKEQVDKAMKAFGGGVSKEEFDAIVARLEALEARLAAQEGKTQQHKE
;
A
#
# COMPACT_ATOMS: atom_id res chain seq x y z
N MET A 1 -16.30 -4.64 -19.45
CA MET A 1 -16.13 -3.38 -18.69
C MET A 1 -14.89 -3.42 -17.81
N LEU A 2 -14.70 -4.47 -16.99
CA LEU A 2 -13.51 -4.65 -16.13
C LEU A 2 -12.16 -4.58 -16.86
N GLU A 3 -12.03 -5.27 -17.99
CA GLU A 3 -10.79 -5.27 -18.78
C GLU A 3 -10.43 -3.88 -19.33
N LYS A 4 -11.43 -3.13 -19.80
CA LYS A 4 -11.24 -1.74 -20.24
C LYS A 4 -10.84 -0.82 -19.08
N ALA A 5 -11.43 -1.02 -17.90
CA ALA A 5 -11.06 -0.27 -16.70
C ALA A 5 -9.63 -0.58 -16.23
N MET A 6 -9.20 -1.84 -16.30
CA MET A 6 -7.82 -2.23 -16.01
C MET A 6 -6.82 -1.63 -17.02
N LEU A 7 -7.12 -1.68 -18.33
CA LEU A 7 -6.28 -1.08 -19.37
C LEU A 7 -6.16 0.44 -19.21
N LEU A 8 -7.28 1.12 -18.93
CA LEU A 8 -7.28 2.55 -18.64
C LEU A 8 -6.50 2.89 -17.37
N GLY A 9 -6.66 2.09 -16.31
CA GLY A 9 -5.90 2.23 -15.07
C GLY A 9 -4.40 2.07 -15.30
N LEU A 10 -3.99 1.06 -16.08
CA LEU A 10 -2.58 0.82 -16.41
C LEU A 10 -2.00 1.98 -17.25
N GLY A 11 -2.78 2.51 -18.20
CA GLY A 11 -2.41 3.69 -19.00
C GLY A 11 -2.27 4.96 -18.15
N ALA A 12 -3.20 5.20 -17.23
CA ALA A 12 -3.12 6.32 -16.30
C ALA A 12 -1.92 6.19 -15.34
N LEU A 13 -1.59 4.97 -14.91
CA LEU A 13 -0.41 4.69 -14.07
C LEU A 13 0.91 4.79 -14.82
N THR A 14 0.93 4.61 -16.14
CA THR A 14 2.12 4.82 -16.98
C THR A 14 2.28 6.27 -17.45
N MET A 15 1.27 7.13 -17.21
CA MET A 15 1.37 8.55 -17.51
C MET A 15 2.47 9.19 -16.65
N THR A 16 3.47 9.76 -17.32
CA THR A 16 4.60 10.47 -16.70
C THR A 16 4.44 11.97 -16.85
N LYS A 17 5.26 12.72 -16.12
CA LYS A 17 5.35 14.17 -16.22
C LYS A 17 5.60 14.61 -17.67
N GLU A 18 6.57 13.98 -18.33
CA GLU A 18 6.97 14.32 -19.71
C GLU A 18 5.88 14.04 -20.74
N THR A 19 5.13 12.94 -20.59
CA THR A 19 4.01 12.64 -21.50
C THR A 19 2.90 13.67 -21.34
N LEU A 20 2.60 14.08 -20.11
CA LEU A 20 1.60 15.11 -19.85
C LEU A 20 2.05 16.49 -20.36
N GLU A 21 3.31 16.87 -20.15
CA GLU A 21 3.90 18.10 -20.71
C GLU A 21 3.78 18.10 -22.24
N LYS A 22 4.14 16.99 -22.91
CA LYS A 22 4.00 16.85 -24.37
C LYS A 22 2.56 16.98 -24.85
N SER A 23 1.61 16.33 -24.17
CA SER A 23 0.20 16.38 -24.54
C SER A 23 -0.36 17.81 -24.46
N VAL A 24 0.01 18.54 -23.40
CA VAL A 24 -0.40 19.93 -23.23
C VAL A 24 0.29 20.85 -24.27
N ASP A 25 1.58 20.64 -24.53
CA ASP A 25 2.33 21.40 -25.55
C ASP A 25 1.77 21.21 -26.97
N GLU A 26 1.24 20.03 -27.30
CA GLU A 26 0.57 19.78 -28.58
C GLU A 26 -0.70 20.63 -28.74
N LEU A 27 -1.45 20.85 -27.67
CA LEU A 27 -2.65 21.70 -27.70
C LEU A 27 -2.26 23.16 -27.93
N VAL A 28 -1.15 23.63 -27.34
CA VAL A 28 -0.60 24.96 -27.61
C VAL A 28 -0.16 25.09 -29.07
N LYS A 29 0.54 24.10 -29.61
CA LYS A 29 0.98 24.09 -31.02
C LYS A 29 -0.18 24.13 -32.01
N LYS A 30 -1.30 23.50 -31.66
CA LYS A 30 -2.55 23.54 -32.45
C LYS A 30 -3.31 24.85 -32.29
N GLY A 31 -2.89 25.72 -31.36
CA GLY A 31 -3.59 26.97 -31.04
C GLY A 31 -4.89 26.76 -30.26
N GLU A 32 -5.09 25.57 -29.68
CA GLU A 32 -6.31 25.24 -28.92
C GLU A 32 -6.28 25.84 -27.51
N VAL A 33 -5.08 26.13 -26.98
CA VAL A 33 -4.87 26.75 -25.67
C VAL A 33 -3.67 27.69 -25.72
N SER A 34 -3.71 28.75 -24.93
CA SER A 34 -2.55 29.62 -24.73
C SER A 34 -1.45 28.94 -23.90
N GLN A 35 -0.23 29.49 -23.94
CA GLN A 35 0.87 28.97 -23.11
C GLN A 35 0.59 29.04 -21.61
N ASP A 36 -0.16 30.05 -21.16
CA ASP A 36 -0.44 30.23 -19.73
C ASP A 36 -1.53 29.25 -19.26
N GLU A 37 -2.59 29.05 -20.05
CA GLU A 37 -3.61 28.03 -19.79
C GLU A 37 -3.02 26.62 -19.80
N ALA A 38 -2.09 26.33 -20.72
CA ALA A 38 -1.36 25.08 -20.75
C ALA A 38 -0.60 24.79 -19.45
N LYS A 39 0.15 25.77 -18.93
CA LYS A 39 0.88 25.62 -17.66
C LYS A 39 -0.05 25.40 -16.46
N GLU A 40 -1.24 25.99 -16.49
CA GLU A 40 -2.25 25.81 -15.45
C GLU A 40 -2.88 24.42 -15.54
N MET A 41 -3.32 24.00 -16.73
CA MET A 41 -3.85 22.66 -16.99
C MET A 41 -2.86 21.57 -16.60
N PHE A 42 -1.58 21.73 -16.96
CA PHE A 42 -0.52 20.81 -16.59
C PHE A 42 -0.43 20.67 -15.06
N ARG A 43 -0.36 21.79 -14.34
CA ARG A 43 -0.26 21.80 -12.88
C ARG A 43 -1.45 21.16 -12.21
N GLU A 44 -2.66 21.51 -12.64
CA GLU A 44 -3.88 20.93 -12.08
C GLU A 44 -3.95 19.42 -12.31
N MET A 45 -3.71 18.98 -13.55
CA MET A 45 -3.83 17.58 -13.93
C MET A 45 -2.75 16.72 -13.26
N TRP A 46 -1.55 17.26 -13.14
CA TRP A 46 -0.46 16.62 -12.39
C TRP A 46 -0.80 16.52 -10.90
N ALA A 47 -1.22 17.61 -10.26
CA ALA A 47 -1.54 17.62 -8.83
C ALA A 47 -2.71 16.67 -8.51
N LYS A 48 -3.81 16.77 -9.26
CA LYS A 48 -4.97 15.88 -9.12
C LYS A 48 -4.58 14.41 -9.36
N GLY A 49 -3.79 14.13 -10.39
CA GLY A 49 -3.32 12.78 -10.70
C GLY A 49 -2.47 12.17 -9.58
N GLN A 50 -1.58 12.96 -8.96
CA GLN A 50 -0.77 12.50 -7.83
C GLN A 50 -1.61 12.23 -6.58
N GLN A 51 -2.58 13.09 -6.29
CA GLN A 51 -3.51 12.90 -5.17
C GLN A 51 -4.37 11.65 -5.36
N GLU A 52 -4.89 11.43 -6.57
CA GLU A 52 -5.71 10.25 -6.86
C GLU A 52 -4.89 8.96 -6.79
N ARG A 53 -3.63 8.97 -7.26
CA ARG A 53 -2.69 7.85 -7.10
C ARG A 53 -2.46 7.49 -5.63
N GLU A 54 -2.28 8.49 -4.77
CA GLU A 54 -2.07 8.24 -3.35
C GLU A 54 -3.32 7.63 -2.70
N ASN A 55 -4.51 8.17 -3.01
CA ASN A 55 -5.78 7.63 -2.52
C ASN A 55 -5.99 6.19 -2.99
N LEU A 56 -5.77 5.91 -4.28
CA LEU A 56 -5.89 4.57 -4.84
C LEU A 56 -4.90 3.60 -4.18
N THR A 57 -3.67 4.04 -3.92
CA THR A 57 -2.66 3.22 -3.23
C THR A 57 -3.11 2.86 -1.80
N LYS A 58 -3.69 3.81 -1.06
CA LYS A 58 -4.24 3.56 0.28
C LYS A 58 -5.38 2.54 0.24
N VAL A 59 -6.33 2.73 -0.67
CA VAL A 59 -7.47 1.80 -0.84
C VAL A 59 -6.98 0.40 -1.20
N ILE A 60 -6.07 0.27 -2.17
CA ILE A 60 -5.52 -1.03 -2.57
C ILE A 60 -4.82 -1.68 -1.37
N LYS A 61 -3.98 -0.94 -0.65
CA LYS A 61 -3.26 -1.48 0.52
C LYS A 61 -4.22 -1.98 1.59
N GLU A 62 -5.25 -1.21 1.92
CA GLU A 62 -6.25 -1.62 2.91
C GLU A 62 -7.02 -2.87 2.46
N GLN A 63 -7.39 -2.98 1.18
CA GLN A 63 -8.10 -4.14 0.65
C GLN A 63 -7.20 -5.37 0.62
N VAL A 64 -5.92 -5.23 0.27
CA VAL A 64 -4.93 -6.31 0.32
C VAL A 64 -4.70 -6.76 1.76
N ASP A 65 -4.53 -5.83 2.72
CA ASP A 65 -4.37 -6.16 4.14
C ASP A 65 -5.59 -6.90 4.69
N LYS A 66 -6.82 -6.47 4.32
CA LYS A 66 -8.06 -7.17 4.68
C LYS A 66 -8.13 -8.57 4.07
N ALA A 67 -7.78 -8.72 2.79
CA ALA A 67 -7.75 -10.01 2.13
C ALA A 67 -6.72 -10.95 2.78
N MET A 68 -5.51 -10.48 3.05
CA MET A 68 -4.47 -11.26 3.72
C MET A 68 -4.90 -11.76 5.10
N LYS A 69 -5.59 -10.92 5.88
CA LYS A 69 -6.20 -11.30 7.16
C LYS A 69 -7.33 -12.33 6.98
N ALA A 70 -8.18 -12.16 5.99
CA ALA A 70 -9.32 -13.05 5.72
C ALA A 70 -8.89 -14.44 5.21
N PHE A 71 -7.80 -14.53 4.45
CA PHE A 71 -7.30 -15.78 3.85
C PHE A 71 -6.20 -16.46 4.69
N GLY A 72 -5.94 -15.99 5.92
CA GLY A 72 -5.01 -16.64 6.86
C GLY A 72 -3.53 -16.53 6.48
N GLY A 73 -3.17 -15.63 5.57
CA GLY A 73 -1.83 -15.54 4.96
C GLY A 73 -0.84 -14.63 5.69
N GLY A 74 -1.22 -13.98 6.78
CA GLY A 74 -0.32 -13.08 7.50
C GLY A 74 -0.77 -12.84 8.93
N VAL A 75 0.00 -13.36 9.87
CA VAL A 75 -0.02 -12.91 11.27
C VAL A 75 0.59 -11.51 11.30
N SER A 76 -0.08 -10.54 11.92
CA SER A 76 0.50 -9.20 12.06
C SER A 76 1.77 -9.27 12.92
N LYS A 77 2.69 -8.31 12.78
CA LYS A 77 3.91 -8.31 13.61
C LYS A 77 3.57 -8.28 15.09
N GLU A 78 2.52 -7.53 15.45
CA GLU A 78 2.01 -7.42 16.81
C GLU A 78 1.43 -8.75 17.33
N GLU A 79 0.70 -9.48 16.49
CA GLU A 79 0.20 -10.81 16.82
C GLU A 79 1.34 -11.83 16.98
N PHE A 80 2.38 -11.74 16.14
CA PHE A 80 3.58 -12.59 16.25
C PHE A 80 4.34 -12.30 17.55
N ASP A 81 4.60 -11.03 17.86
CA ASP A 81 5.28 -10.61 19.09
C ASP A 81 4.49 -11.04 20.34
N ALA A 82 3.15 -10.95 20.30
CA ALA A 82 2.29 -11.44 21.37
C ALA A 82 2.38 -12.96 21.55
N ILE A 83 2.52 -13.73 20.47
CA ILE A 83 2.73 -15.19 20.54
C ILE A 83 4.09 -15.51 21.15
N VAL A 84 5.16 -14.81 20.73
CA VAL A 84 6.52 -14.98 21.29
C VAL A 84 6.53 -14.73 22.80
N ALA A 85 5.94 -13.62 23.26
CA ALA A 85 5.87 -13.30 24.69
C ALA A 85 5.11 -14.37 25.51
N ARG A 86 4.05 -14.96 24.94
CA ARG A 86 3.33 -16.06 25.59
C ARG A 86 4.15 -17.35 25.62
N LEU A 87 4.94 -17.61 24.58
CA LEU A 87 5.84 -18.76 24.50
C LEU A 87 6.91 -18.67 25.59
N GLU A 88 7.59 -17.53 25.72
CA GLU A 88 8.60 -17.28 26.75
C GLU A 88 8.02 -17.44 28.17
N ALA A 89 6.81 -16.93 28.40
CA ALA A 89 6.12 -17.08 29.69
C ALA A 89 5.79 -18.54 30.02
N LEU A 90 5.46 -19.36 29.01
CA LEU A 90 5.20 -20.79 29.20
C LEU A 90 6.50 -21.56 29.45
N GLU A 91 7.56 -21.26 28.70
CA GLU A 91 8.89 -21.84 28.90
C GLU A 91 9.43 -21.56 30.31
N ALA A 92 9.27 -20.32 30.81
CA ALA A 92 9.66 -19.95 32.17
C ALA A 92 8.86 -20.74 33.24
N ARG A 93 7.57 -20.97 33.01
CA ARG A 93 6.72 -21.75 33.94
C ARG A 93 7.07 -23.23 33.93
N LEU A 94 7.40 -23.80 32.77
CA LEU A 94 7.89 -25.17 32.63
C LEU A 94 9.22 -25.34 33.38
N ALA A 95 10.19 -24.45 33.16
CA ALA A 95 11.46 -24.48 33.88
C ALA A 95 11.26 -24.40 35.42
N ALA A 96 10.34 -23.55 35.88
CA ALA A 96 10.00 -23.44 37.30
C ALA A 96 9.26 -24.67 37.86
N GLN A 97 8.57 -25.45 37.04
CA GLN A 97 7.93 -26.71 37.43
C GLN A 97 8.93 -27.86 37.45
N GLU A 98 9.80 -27.96 36.45
CA GLU A 98 10.86 -28.98 36.39
C GLU A 98 11.84 -28.85 37.56
N GLY A 99 12.20 -27.62 37.96
CA GLY A 99 13.01 -27.36 39.16
C GLY A 99 12.33 -27.77 40.48
N LYS A 100 11.00 -27.73 40.56
CA LYS A 100 10.23 -28.18 41.74
C LYS A 100 10.10 -29.71 41.81
N THR A 101 10.09 -30.40 40.67
CA THR A 101 9.99 -31.87 40.63
C THR A 101 11.31 -32.54 41.03
N GLN A 102 12.46 -31.88 40.84
CA GLN A 102 13.76 -32.39 41.30
C GLN A 102 13.99 -32.20 42.82
N GLN A 103 13.47 -31.13 43.42
CA GLN A 103 13.58 -30.87 44.87
C GLN A 103 12.74 -31.78 45.76
N HIS A 104 11.77 -32.52 45.20
CA HIS A 104 10.92 -33.44 45.97
C HIS A 104 11.45 -34.89 45.99
N LYS A 105 12.61 -35.14 45.37
CA LYS A 105 13.21 -36.48 45.21
C LYS A 105 14.52 -36.69 45.99
N GLU A 106 14.97 -35.68 46.75
CA GLU A 106 15.97 -35.81 47.83
C GLU A 106 15.27 -35.82 49.20
#